data_AF-A0A5E4AVL4-F1
#
_entry.id   AF-A0A5E4AVL4-F1
#
_cell.length_a   1.000
_cell.length_b   1.000
_cell.length_c   1.000
_cell.angle_alpha   90.00
_cell.angle_beta   90.00
_cell.angle_gamma   90.00
#
_symmetry.space_group_name_H-M   'P 1'
#
loop_
_entity.id
_entity.type
_entity.pdbx_description
1 polymer ?
#
loop_
_entity_poly.entity_id
_entity_poly.type
_entity_poly.pdbx_seq_one_letter_code
_entity_poly.pdbx_strand_id
1 'polypeptide(L)'
;MTAGLASAAATATMVSGSSGLAAARQLTRAFLLQQNAIRHCSYTASRKHLYIDKNTKVICQGFTGKQGTFHSQQALDYGTKLVGGTTPGKGGKTHLGLPVFNTVKEAKEQTGATASVIYVPPPFAAGAIDEAVEAEIPLVVCITEGKDKANWAKLPWSHQSWRMQDWHHAWPYSQERKNWYCVQIWHLTYEAVHQTTQVGLGQSLCVGIGGDPFNGTNFIDCLEIFLNNSTTEGIILIGEIGGDAEENAAEFLKQNNSGPNAKPVVSFIAGLTAPPGRRMGHAGAIIAGGKGGAKEKIAALQSAGVVVSMSPAQLGTTIYKEFEKRKML
;
A
#
# COMPACT_ATOMS: atom_id res chain seq x y z
N MET A 1 -82.87 6.85 19.46
CA MET A 1 -83.20 7.02 18.04
C MET A 1 -82.13 6.32 17.22
N THR A 2 -82.52 5.23 16.52
CA THR A 2 -82.00 4.68 15.24
C THR A 2 -80.51 4.90 14.90
N ALA A 3 -79.64 3.87 14.87
CA ALA A 3 -79.47 2.82 13.84
C ALA A 3 -78.57 3.26 12.65
N GLY A 4 -77.71 2.35 12.17
CA GLY A 4 -77.37 2.29 10.74
C GLY A 4 -75.90 2.13 10.36
N LEU A 5 -75.59 0.96 9.80
CA LEU A 5 -74.47 0.71 8.89
C LEU A 5 -74.50 1.63 7.64
N ALA A 6 -73.36 1.64 6.94
CA ALA A 6 -73.18 1.65 5.47
C ALA A 6 -72.59 2.92 4.81
N SER A 7 -71.41 2.71 4.21
CA SER A 7 -71.02 3.04 2.83
C SER A 7 -71.71 4.23 2.16
N ALA A 8 -70.92 5.27 1.84
CA ALA A 8 -71.15 6.11 0.68
C ALA A 8 -69.88 6.18 -0.17
N ALA A 9 -69.94 5.51 -1.32
CA ALA A 9 -69.00 5.66 -2.40
C ALA A 9 -69.10 7.09 -2.96
N ALA A 10 -67.99 7.83 -2.93
CA ALA A 10 -67.85 9.04 -3.72
C ALA A 10 -67.29 8.64 -5.09
N THR A 11 -68.17 8.64 -6.08
CA THR A 11 -67.90 8.50 -7.50
C THR A 11 -66.97 9.62 -7.95
N ALA A 12 -65.66 9.37 -7.96
CA ALA A 12 -64.70 10.27 -8.60
C ALA A 12 -64.66 9.93 -10.09
N THR A 13 -65.35 10.78 -10.85
CA THR A 13 -65.31 10.91 -12.30
C THR A 13 -63.88 10.72 -12.82
N MET A 14 -63.69 9.75 -13.70
CA MET A 14 -62.44 9.54 -14.44
C MET A 14 -62.17 10.75 -15.34
N VAL A 15 -61.46 11.74 -14.81
CA VAL A 15 -60.72 12.68 -15.66
C VAL A 15 -59.45 11.97 -16.06
N SER A 16 -59.41 11.57 -17.33
CA SER A 16 -58.24 11.06 -18.02
C SER A 16 -57.12 12.09 -17.98
N GLY A 17 -56.29 12.03 -16.94
CA GLY A 17 -55.08 12.82 -16.78
C GLY A 17 -53.90 11.89 -16.57
N SER A 18 -53.05 11.76 -17.58
CA SER A 18 -51.83 10.95 -17.64
C SER A 18 -50.70 11.40 -16.70
N SER A 19 -51.01 12.12 -15.60
CA SER A 19 -50.04 12.81 -14.75
C SER A 19 -49.86 12.20 -13.35
N GLY A 20 -50.68 11.23 -12.92
CA GLY A 20 -50.58 10.61 -11.58
C GLY A 20 -49.59 9.44 -11.47
N LEU A 21 -49.37 8.67 -12.54
CA LEU A 21 -48.49 7.50 -12.56
C LEU A 21 -46.99 7.88 -12.66
N ALA A 22 -46.69 9.08 -13.15
CA ALA A 22 -45.33 9.59 -13.25
C ALA A 22 -44.77 10.04 -11.87
N ALA A 23 -45.61 10.68 -11.04
CA ALA A 23 -45.23 11.16 -9.72
C ALA A 23 -44.94 10.02 -8.73
N ALA A 24 -45.76 8.96 -8.76
CA ALA A 24 -45.53 7.77 -7.93
C ALA A 24 -44.26 7.00 -8.32
N ARG A 25 -43.94 6.91 -9.62
CA ARG A 25 -42.68 6.31 -10.12
C ARG A 25 -41.44 7.16 -9.83
N GLN A 26 -41.56 8.49 -9.75
CA GLN A 26 -40.45 9.37 -9.40
C GLN A 26 -40.09 9.29 -7.92
N LEU A 27 -41.08 9.15 -7.02
CA LEU A 27 -40.85 9.03 -5.58
C LEU A 27 -40.24 7.66 -5.19
N THR A 28 -40.58 6.57 -5.88
CA THR A 28 -39.89 5.27 -5.65
C THR A 28 -38.45 5.27 -6.15
N ARG A 29 -38.15 6.05 -7.20
CA ARG A 29 -36.79 6.17 -7.74
C ARG A 29 -35.88 7.02 -6.84
N ALA A 30 -36.44 8.06 -6.19
CA ALA A 30 -35.71 8.85 -5.20
C ALA A 30 -35.40 8.04 -3.92
N PHE A 31 -36.31 7.18 -3.48
CA PHE A 31 -36.08 6.32 -2.30
C PHE A 31 -35.10 5.16 -2.57
N LEU A 32 -35.09 4.61 -3.79
CA LEU A 32 -34.13 3.59 -4.22
C LEU A 32 -32.74 4.14 -4.55
N LEU A 33 -32.63 5.42 -4.94
CA LEU A 33 -31.33 6.09 -5.15
C LEU A 33 -30.65 6.51 -3.83
N GLN A 34 -31.38 6.51 -2.72
CA GLN A 34 -30.82 6.81 -1.40
C GLN A 34 -30.21 5.58 -0.70
N GLN A 35 -30.44 4.36 -1.21
CA GLN A 35 -29.83 3.13 -0.70
C GLN A 35 -28.51 2.75 -1.37
N ASN A 36 -28.08 3.49 -2.39
CA ASN A 36 -26.80 3.30 -3.08
C ASN A 36 -25.84 4.48 -2.90
N ALA A 37 -25.85 5.12 -1.72
CA ALA A 37 -24.65 5.75 -1.19
C ALA A 37 -23.66 4.64 -0.78
N ILE A 38 -23.25 3.82 -1.75
CA ILE A 38 -22.10 2.93 -1.62
C ILE A 38 -20.97 3.88 -1.25
N ARG A 39 -20.44 3.73 -0.03
CA ARG A 39 -19.19 4.38 0.38
C ARG A 39 -18.11 3.87 -0.58
N HIS A 40 -17.97 4.50 -1.74
CA HIS A 40 -16.79 4.34 -2.57
C HIS A 40 -15.66 5.05 -1.84
N CYS A 41 -15.08 4.36 -0.86
CA CYS A 41 -13.75 4.67 -0.39
C CYS A 41 -12.84 4.42 -1.59
N SER A 42 -12.41 5.48 -2.27
CA SER A 42 -11.39 5.34 -3.32
C SER A 42 -10.18 4.63 -2.74
N TYR A 43 -9.57 3.72 -3.51
CA TYR A 43 -8.34 3.05 -3.09
C TYR A 43 -7.26 4.00 -2.58
N THR A 44 -7.19 5.20 -3.17
CA THR A 44 -6.27 6.25 -2.75
C THR A 44 -6.49 6.74 -1.31
N ALA A 45 -7.71 6.64 -0.76
CA ALA A 45 -7.99 6.98 0.63
C ALA A 45 -7.32 6.01 1.64
N SER A 46 -6.88 4.83 1.18
CA SER A 46 -6.11 3.87 1.97
C SER A 46 -4.64 4.23 2.13
N ARG A 47 -4.10 5.23 1.40
CA ARG A 47 -2.69 5.68 1.49
C ARG A 47 -2.24 5.92 2.92
N LYS A 48 -3.11 6.50 3.74
CA LYS A 48 -2.87 6.77 5.16
C LYS A 48 -2.44 5.53 5.96
N HIS A 49 -2.84 4.33 5.53
CA HIS A 49 -2.49 3.07 6.20
C HIS A 49 -1.06 2.60 5.94
N LEU A 50 -0.34 3.17 4.96
CA LEU A 50 1.10 2.93 4.79
C LEU A 50 1.90 3.43 5.99
N TYR A 51 1.38 4.46 6.68
CA TYR A 51 2.06 5.07 7.80
C TYR A 51 1.82 4.29 9.08
N ILE A 52 2.69 3.31 9.33
CA ILE A 52 2.69 2.55 10.59
C ILE A 52 3.34 3.34 11.73
N ASP A 53 2.93 3.02 12.94
CA ASP A 53 3.44 3.64 14.16
C ASP A 53 3.52 2.65 15.32
N LYS A 54 3.94 3.15 16.49
CA LYS A 54 4.02 2.36 17.73
C LYS A 54 2.66 1.81 18.22
N ASN A 55 1.53 2.24 17.65
CA ASN A 55 0.19 1.77 18.01
C ASN A 55 -0.31 0.67 17.06
N THR A 56 0.35 0.47 15.92
CA THR A 56 -0.02 -0.52 14.92
C THR A 56 0.09 -1.92 15.52
N LYS A 57 -1.05 -2.63 15.59
CA LYS A 57 -1.13 -4.02 16.07
C LYS A 57 -1.11 -4.96 14.88
N VAL A 58 -0.18 -5.90 14.87
CA VAL A 58 0.09 -6.76 13.73
C VAL A 58 -0.34 -8.19 14.03
N ILE A 59 -1.00 -8.85 13.08
CA ILE A 59 -1.16 -10.31 13.06
C ILE A 59 -0.32 -10.93 11.95
N CYS A 60 0.11 -12.17 12.12
CA CYS A 60 0.82 -12.91 11.07
C CYS A 60 -0.10 -13.97 10.43
N GLN A 61 -0.32 -13.92 9.12
CA GLN A 61 -0.92 -15.02 8.36
C GLN A 61 0.16 -16.02 7.93
N GLY A 62 -0.08 -17.30 8.20
CA GLY A 62 0.97 -18.34 8.11
C GLY A 62 1.86 -18.39 9.36
N PHE A 63 1.32 -17.98 10.51
CA PHE A 63 2.05 -17.74 11.77
C PHE A 63 2.89 -18.93 12.25
N THR A 64 2.33 -20.13 12.18
CA THR A 64 3.01 -21.35 12.65
C THR A 64 3.88 -22.01 11.58
N GLY A 65 4.00 -21.40 10.40
CA GLY A 65 4.93 -21.83 9.35
C GLY A 65 6.37 -21.47 9.69
N LYS A 66 7.35 -22.04 8.97
CA LYS A 66 8.78 -21.81 9.22
C LYS A 66 9.15 -20.31 9.14
N GLN A 67 8.75 -19.64 8.07
CA GLN A 67 9.04 -18.22 7.87
C GLN A 67 8.22 -17.32 8.80
N GLY A 68 6.92 -17.61 8.96
CA GLY A 68 6.06 -16.90 9.90
C GLY A 68 6.60 -16.95 11.34
N THR A 69 7.08 -18.10 11.79
CA THR A 69 7.69 -18.27 13.11
C THR A 69 8.99 -17.48 13.24
N PHE A 70 9.90 -17.63 12.28
CA PHE A 70 11.21 -16.98 12.32
C PHE A 70 11.09 -15.45 12.37
N HIS A 71 10.29 -14.87 11.47
CA HIS A 71 10.11 -13.42 11.42
C HIS A 71 9.23 -12.88 12.54
N SER A 72 8.28 -13.67 13.04
CA SER A 72 7.48 -13.26 14.20
C SER A 72 8.32 -13.19 15.48
N GLN A 73 9.27 -14.11 15.67
CA GLN A 73 10.20 -14.03 16.80
C GLN A 73 11.06 -12.77 16.70
N GLN A 74 11.65 -12.50 15.53
CA GLN A 74 12.43 -11.28 15.33
C GLN A 74 11.59 -10.01 15.48
N ALA A 75 10.33 -10.01 15.03
CA ALA A 75 9.43 -8.89 15.19
C ALA A 75 9.14 -8.60 16.67
N LEU A 76 8.96 -9.64 17.49
CA LEU A 76 8.80 -9.53 18.94
C LEU A 76 10.07 -9.00 19.60
N ASP A 77 11.24 -9.56 19.27
CA ASP A 77 12.54 -9.11 19.80
C ASP A 77 12.83 -7.65 19.43
N TYR A 78 12.36 -7.22 18.26
CA TYR A 78 12.45 -5.85 17.79
C TYR A 78 11.50 -4.87 18.52
N GLY A 79 10.45 -5.37 19.18
CA GLY A 79 9.43 -4.56 19.85
C GLY A 79 8.19 -4.25 18.99
N THR A 80 7.98 -4.98 17.90
CA THR A 80 6.74 -4.92 17.13
C THR A 80 5.58 -5.41 17.99
N LYS A 81 4.43 -4.73 17.93
CA LYS A 81 3.19 -5.18 18.60
C LYS A 81 2.52 -6.31 17.82
N LEU A 82 3.18 -7.46 17.75
CA LEU A 82 2.60 -8.68 17.23
C LEU A 82 1.61 -9.23 18.26
N VAL A 83 0.34 -9.33 17.88
CA VAL A 83 -0.78 -9.66 18.79
C VAL A 83 -1.36 -11.06 18.57
N GLY A 84 -0.83 -11.81 17.60
CA GLY A 84 -1.27 -13.16 17.28
C GLY A 84 -1.02 -13.50 15.81
N GLY A 85 -1.67 -14.56 15.34
CA GLY A 85 -1.62 -14.90 13.93
C GLY A 85 -2.56 -16.02 13.54
N THR A 86 -2.68 -16.27 12.24
CA THR A 86 -3.61 -17.25 11.70
C THR A 86 -2.87 -18.48 11.17
N THR A 87 -3.45 -19.65 11.42
CA THR A 87 -3.14 -20.89 10.71
C THR A 87 -4.41 -21.74 10.70
N PRO A 88 -5.05 -21.94 9.53
CA PRO A 88 -6.26 -22.75 9.43
C PRO A 88 -6.10 -24.14 10.07
N GLY A 89 -7.07 -24.54 10.89
CA GLY A 89 -7.07 -25.81 11.63
C GLY A 89 -6.25 -25.80 12.92
N LYS A 90 -5.65 -24.66 13.31
CA LYS A 90 -4.89 -24.51 14.56
C LYS A 90 -5.44 -23.43 15.49
N GLY A 91 -6.64 -22.90 15.24
CA GLY A 91 -7.29 -21.91 16.11
C GLY A 91 -7.42 -22.40 17.56
N GLY A 92 -7.24 -21.49 18.51
CA GLY A 92 -7.28 -21.76 19.96
C GLY A 92 -5.96 -22.26 20.54
N LYS A 93 -4.96 -22.52 19.71
CA LYS A 93 -3.59 -22.85 20.18
C LYS A 93 -2.79 -21.58 20.46
N THR A 94 -1.62 -21.76 21.06
CA THR A 94 -0.63 -20.70 21.27
C THR A 94 0.63 -20.98 20.45
N HIS A 95 1.27 -19.94 19.93
CA HIS A 95 2.57 -20.00 19.27
C HIS A 95 3.38 -18.75 19.61
N LEU A 96 4.66 -18.91 19.98
CA LEU A 96 5.49 -17.82 20.51
C LEU A 96 4.83 -17.05 21.68
N GLY A 97 4.02 -17.74 22.50
CA GLY A 97 3.27 -17.12 23.59
C GLY A 97 2.05 -16.29 23.17
N LEU A 98 1.70 -16.26 21.88
CA LEU A 98 0.59 -15.50 21.32
C LEU A 98 -0.53 -16.41 20.79
N PRO A 99 -1.79 -15.93 20.73
CA PRO A 99 -2.92 -16.72 20.25
C PRO A 99 -2.84 -17.01 18.75
N VAL A 100 -3.22 -18.23 18.38
CA VAL A 100 -3.40 -18.68 17.00
C VAL A 100 -4.90 -18.73 16.70
N PHE A 101 -5.30 -18.16 15.57
CA PHE A 101 -6.69 -18.12 15.09
C PHE A 101 -6.87 -18.96 13.82
N ASN A 102 -8.11 -19.38 13.54
CA ASN A 102 -8.40 -20.07 12.29
C ASN A 102 -8.55 -19.08 11.13
N THR A 103 -9.14 -17.91 11.38
CA THR A 103 -9.42 -16.89 10.37
C THR A 103 -8.86 -15.52 10.74
N VAL A 104 -8.62 -14.67 9.74
CA VAL A 104 -8.20 -13.27 9.94
C VAL A 104 -9.29 -12.46 10.62
N LYS A 105 -10.56 -12.72 10.30
CA LYS A 105 -11.70 -12.05 10.92
C LYS A 105 -11.72 -12.24 12.43
N GLU A 106 -11.61 -13.49 12.89
CA GLU A 106 -11.54 -13.80 14.33
C GLU A 106 -10.32 -13.12 14.99
N ALA A 107 -9.16 -13.18 14.33
CA ALA A 107 -7.94 -12.57 14.83
C ALA A 107 -8.10 -11.04 15.01
N LYS A 108 -8.69 -10.36 14.02
CA LYS A 108 -8.96 -8.93 14.06
C LYS A 108 -9.92 -8.56 15.18
N GLU A 109 -11.05 -9.26 15.28
CA GLU A 109 -12.09 -8.98 16.28
C GLU A 109 -11.57 -9.15 17.71
N GLN A 110 -10.75 -10.18 17.96
CA GLN A 110 -10.26 -10.47 19.31
C GLN A 110 -9.04 -9.64 19.72
N THR A 111 -8.20 -9.22 18.76
CA THR A 111 -6.94 -8.50 19.07
C THR A 111 -7.00 -7.00 18.79
N GLY A 112 -7.95 -6.57 17.96
CA GLY A 112 -8.00 -5.23 17.38
C GLY A 112 -6.85 -4.95 16.42
N ALA A 113 -6.37 -5.98 15.70
CA ALA A 113 -5.30 -5.84 14.73
C ALA A 113 -5.61 -4.78 13.67
N THR A 114 -4.63 -3.93 13.37
CA THR A 114 -4.72 -2.90 12.33
C THR A 114 -3.81 -3.21 11.15
N ALA A 115 -2.99 -4.26 11.23
CA ALA A 115 -2.17 -4.72 10.12
C ALA A 115 -2.03 -6.25 10.10
N SER A 116 -1.80 -6.82 8.94
CA SER A 116 -1.49 -8.23 8.73
C SER A 116 -0.22 -8.39 7.89
N VAL A 117 0.68 -9.29 8.30
CA VAL A 117 1.83 -9.73 7.49
C VAL A 117 1.65 -11.18 7.04
N ILE A 118 1.85 -11.45 5.76
CA ILE A 118 1.60 -12.74 5.10
C ILE A 118 2.92 -13.41 4.77
N TYR A 119 3.15 -14.57 5.38
CA TYR A 119 4.24 -15.51 5.06
C TYR A 119 3.69 -16.85 4.51
N VAL A 120 2.51 -16.79 3.91
CA VAL A 120 1.80 -17.94 3.33
C VAL A 120 2.46 -18.34 1.99
N PRO A 121 2.70 -19.62 1.70
CA PRO A 121 3.33 -20.05 0.45
C PRO A 121 2.63 -19.57 -0.83
N PRO A 122 3.34 -19.44 -1.97
CA PRO A 122 2.82 -18.82 -3.20
C PRO A 122 1.46 -19.33 -3.69
N PRO A 123 1.15 -20.65 -3.68
CA PRO A 123 -0.14 -21.15 -4.14
C PRO A 123 -1.35 -20.61 -3.36
N PHE A 124 -1.14 -20.14 -2.13
CA PHE A 124 -2.20 -19.73 -1.21
C PHE A 124 -2.12 -18.24 -0.82
N ALA A 125 -1.09 -17.51 -1.26
CA ALA A 125 -0.87 -16.11 -0.89
C ALA A 125 -1.99 -15.19 -1.36
N ALA A 126 -2.48 -15.38 -2.59
CA ALA A 126 -3.62 -14.61 -3.12
C ALA A 126 -4.87 -14.76 -2.24
N GLY A 127 -5.22 -16.00 -1.86
CA GLY A 127 -6.35 -16.25 -0.96
C GLY A 127 -6.15 -15.69 0.44
N ALA A 128 -4.91 -15.64 0.94
CA ALA A 128 -4.59 -14.99 2.21
C ALA A 128 -4.78 -13.47 2.15
N ILE A 129 -4.47 -12.83 1.01
CA ILE A 129 -4.73 -11.40 0.82
C ILE A 129 -6.23 -11.14 0.78
N ASP A 130 -6.97 -11.92 -0.01
CA ASP A 130 -8.43 -11.80 -0.10
C ASP A 130 -9.08 -11.95 1.28
N GLU A 131 -8.64 -12.93 2.09
CA GLU A 131 -9.11 -13.12 3.46
C GLU A 131 -8.89 -11.86 4.34
N ALA A 132 -7.73 -11.20 4.21
CA ALA A 132 -7.42 -10.00 4.97
C ALA A 132 -8.20 -8.77 4.49
N VAL A 133 -8.45 -8.68 3.18
CA VAL A 133 -9.28 -7.65 2.57
C VAL A 133 -10.74 -7.80 3.00
N GLU A 134 -11.28 -9.01 2.97
CA GLU A 134 -12.65 -9.33 3.44
C GLU A 134 -12.82 -9.09 4.94
N ALA A 135 -11.78 -9.37 5.74
CA ALA A 135 -11.75 -9.04 7.16
C ALA A 135 -11.54 -7.54 7.44
N GLU A 136 -11.38 -6.73 6.41
CA GLU A 136 -11.18 -5.29 6.48
C GLU A 136 -9.92 -4.87 7.27
N ILE A 137 -8.78 -5.54 7.07
CA ILE A 137 -7.51 -5.19 7.74
C ILE A 137 -6.90 -3.91 7.13
N PRO A 138 -6.66 -2.82 7.92
CA PRO A 138 -6.11 -1.55 7.44
C PRO A 138 -4.87 -1.62 6.55
N LEU A 139 -3.89 -2.43 6.92
CA LEU A 139 -2.68 -2.61 6.16
C LEU A 139 -2.38 -4.10 5.99
N VAL A 140 -2.22 -4.55 4.76
CA VAL A 140 -1.80 -5.92 4.45
C VAL A 140 -0.38 -5.88 3.87
N VAL A 141 0.45 -6.82 4.26
CA VAL A 141 1.86 -6.83 3.89
C VAL A 141 2.18 -8.24 3.46
N CYS A 142 2.44 -8.47 2.18
CA CYS A 142 2.63 -9.82 1.66
C CYS A 142 4.08 -10.01 1.23
N ILE A 143 4.77 -10.94 1.88
CA ILE A 143 6.21 -11.19 1.63
C ILE A 143 6.41 -12.22 0.51
N THR A 144 5.37 -12.96 0.20
CA THR A 144 5.48 -14.16 -0.61
C THR A 144 5.87 -13.85 -2.06
N GLU A 145 7.09 -14.21 -2.43
CA GLU A 145 7.56 -14.21 -3.82
C GLU A 145 7.13 -15.50 -4.53
N GLY A 146 6.60 -15.41 -5.77
CA GLY A 146 6.13 -16.60 -6.48
C GLY A 146 5.89 -16.43 -7.98
N LYS A 147 6.07 -17.53 -8.74
CA LYS A 147 6.00 -17.54 -10.21
C LYS A 147 4.57 -17.53 -10.79
N ASP A 148 3.53 -17.75 -9.98
CA ASP A 148 2.15 -17.92 -10.46
C ASP A 148 1.44 -16.57 -10.68
N LYS A 149 1.87 -15.88 -11.74
CA LYS A 149 1.35 -14.59 -12.23
C LYS A 149 -0.17 -14.58 -12.48
N ALA A 150 -0.76 -15.74 -12.77
CA ALA A 150 -2.17 -15.87 -13.13
C ALA A 150 -3.14 -15.67 -11.95
N ASN A 151 -2.67 -15.77 -10.70
CA ASN A 151 -3.52 -15.57 -9.53
C ASN A 151 -3.52 -14.10 -9.06
N TRP A 152 -2.39 -13.40 -9.11
CA TRP A 152 -2.31 -11.98 -8.72
C TRP A 152 -3.19 -11.08 -9.58
N ALA A 153 -3.19 -11.31 -10.90
CA ALA A 153 -4.01 -10.52 -11.84
C ALA A 153 -5.53 -10.69 -11.66
N LYS A 154 -5.97 -11.76 -10.96
CA LYS A 154 -7.39 -12.05 -10.70
C LYS A 154 -7.90 -11.45 -9.39
N LEU A 155 -7.01 -10.95 -8.53
CA LEU A 155 -7.42 -10.26 -7.32
C LEU A 155 -8.30 -9.06 -7.71
N PRO A 156 -9.44 -8.81 -7.03
CA PRO A 156 -10.31 -7.70 -7.33
C PRO A 156 -9.66 -6.37 -6.88
N TRP A 157 -8.76 -5.85 -7.72
CA TRP A 157 -8.10 -4.55 -7.52
C TRP A 157 -9.10 -3.38 -7.39
N SER A 158 -10.37 -3.58 -7.77
CA SER A 158 -11.47 -2.63 -7.70
C SER A 158 -12.12 -2.45 -6.32
N HIS A 159 -11.78 -3.28 -5.32
CA HIS A 159 -12.40 -3.28 -3.98
C HIS A 159 -11.46 -2.84 -2.86
N GLN A 160 -10.38 -2.14 -3.18
CA GLN A 160 -9.31 -1.96 -2.21
C GLN A 160 -9.57 -0.72 -1.35
N SER A 161 -9.76 -0.93 -0.04
CA SER A 161 -9.42 0.04 1.00
C SER A 161 -8.08 -0.32 1.67
N TRP A 162 -7.31 -1.26 1.10
CA TRP A 162 -6.20 -1.95 1.77
C TRP A 162 -4.97 -2.11 0.88
N ARG A 163 -3.78 -1.86 1.44
CA ARG A 163 -2.51 -1.86 0.71
C ARG A 163 -1.76 -3.15 0.92
N MET A 164 -0.93 -3.51 -0.07
CA MET A 164 0.04 -4.60 -0.05
C MET A 164 1.44 -3.96 -0.07
N GLN A 165 2.30 -4.39 0.85
CA GLN A 165 3.68 -3.94 0.98
C GLN A 165 4.58 -5.17 1.15
N ASP A 166 5.79 -5.13 0.59
CA ASP A 166 6.83 -6.14 0.82
C ASP A 166 7.68 -5.65 2.02
N TRP A 167 7.77 -6.47 3.07
CA TRP A 167 8.40 -6.09 4.34
C TRP A 167 9.76 -6.74 4.49
N HIS A 168 10.79 -5.92 4.62
CA HIS A 168 12.13 -6.35 4.93
C HIS A 168 12.85 -5.19 5.65
N HIS A 169 12.92 -5.31 6.98
CA HIS A 169 13.63 -4.49 7.98
C HIS A 169 13.94 -3.02 7.64
N ALA A 170 13.22 -2.07 8.26
CA ALA A 170 13.81 -0.81 8.75
C ALA A 170 12.80 -0.04 9.61
N TRP A 171 12.92 -0.17 10.93
CA TRP A 171 12.66 0.94 11.85
C TRP A 171 14.01 1.28 12.51
N PRO A 172 14.32 2.55 12.81
CA PRO A 172 15.70 3.02 12.91
C PRO A 172 16.52 2.41 14.07
N TYR A 173 17.82 2.20 13.81
CA TYR A 173 18.83 1.65 14.73
C TYR A 173 19.28 2.66 15.82
N SER A 174 18.83 3.92 15.80
CA SER A 174 19.06 4.87 16.90
C SER A 174 18.01 5.99 16.90
N GLN A 175 17.68 6.52 18.08
CA GLN A 175 16.59 7.48 18.26
C GLN A 175 16.97 8.96 18.00
N GLU A 176 18.22 9.28 17.68
CA GLU A 176 18.74 10.64 17.93
C GLU A 176 18.58 11.66 16.78
N ARG A 177 18.18 11.27 15.55
CA ARG A 177 17.64 12.18 14.51
C ARG A 177 16.69 11.43 13.56
N LYS A 178 15.49 11.97 13.25
CA LYS A 178 14.42 11.25 12.50
C LYS A 178 13.65 12.09 11.48
N ASN A 179 14.19 12.41 10.29
CA ASN A 179 13.48 13.30 9.35
C ASN A 179 13.40 12.86 7.84
N TRP A 180 13.31 11.56 7.47
CA TRP A 180 13.54 11.10 6.07
C TRP A 180 12.81 9.85 5.55
N TYR A 181 12.64 9.69 4.24
CA TYR A 181 11.91 8.53 3.71
C TYR A 181 12.58 7.87 2.51
N CYS A 182 12.42 6.54 2.39
CA CYS A 182 12.92 5.71 1.28
C CYS A 182 11.77 4.86 0.71
N VAL A 183 11.48 4.98 -0.60
CA VAL A 183 10.62 4.04 -1.34
C VAL A 183 11.50 3.11 -2.16
N GLN A 184 11.34 1.79 -2.03
CA GLN A 184 12.21 0.87 -2.74
C GLN A 184 11.64 -0.54 -3.04
N ILE A 185 12.28 -1.23 -3.99
CA ILE A 185 12.34 -2.67 -4.28
C ILE A 185 13.53 -3.40 -3.55
N TRP A 186 13.18 -4.26 -2.59
CA TRP A 186 13.95 -5.32 -1.88
C TRP A 186 15.35 -5.02 -1.28
N HIS A 187 16.46 -5.07 -2.03
CA HIS A 187 17.80 -5.20 -1.41
C HIS A 187 18.58 -3.89 -1.23
N LEU A 188 18.51 -2.95 -2.16
CA LEU A 188 19.25 -1.67 -2.06
C LEU A 188 18.68 -0.77 -0.93
N THR A 189 17.56 -1.15 -0.28
CA THR A 189 16.92 -0.32 0.76
C THR A 189 17.84 -0.28 1.96
N TYR A 190 18.41 -1.43 2.29
CA TYR A 190 19.40 -1.57 3.35
C TYR A 190 20.63 -0.72 3.05
N GLU A 191 21.05 -0.65 1.80
CA GLU A 191 22.17 0.18 1.37
C GLU A 191 21.85 1.68 1.54
N ALA A 192 20.66 2.12 1.11
CA ALA A 192 20.20 3.50 1.31
C ALA A 192 20.06 3.85 2.80
N VAL A 193 19.47 2.96 3.60
CA VAL A 193 19.33 3.09 5.07
C VAL A 193 20.70 3.17 5.73
N HIS A 194 21.62 2.29 5.34
CA HIS A 194 22.98 2.28 5.87
C HIS A 194 23.69 3.60 5.59
N GLN A 195 23.73 4.03 4.33
CA GLN A 195 24.41 5.27 3.93
C GLN A 195 23.78 6.52 4.57
N THR A 196 22.45 6.61 4.62
CA THR A 196 21.76 7.75 5.26
C THR A 196 21.95 7.78 6.77
N THR A 197 22.11 6.61 7.41
CA THR A 197 22.48 6.53 8.83
C THR A 197 23.92 6.97 9.05
N GLN A 198 24.87 6.52 8.21
CA GLN A 198 26.28 6.89 8.32
C GLN A 198 26.52 8.40 8.20
N VAL A 199 25.74 9.08 7.37
CA VAL A 199 25.82 10.54 7.20
C VAL A 199 24.91 11.31 8.16
N GLY A 200 24.36 10.65 9.19
CA GLY A 200 23.65 11.28 10.31
C GLY A 200 22.22 11.77 10.01
N LEU A 201 21.63 11.35 8.89
CA LEU A 201 20.28 11.78 8.49
C LEU A 201 19.21 10.89 9.13
N GLY A 202 19.35 9.57 9.02
CA GLY A 202 18.37 8.60 9.52
C GLY A 202 17.16 8.41 8.59
N GLN A 203 16.09 7.81 9.10
CA GLN A 203 14.84 7.53 8.39
C GLN A 203 13.61 7.69 9.31
N SER A 204 12.45 7.95 8.73
CA SER A 204 11.14 8.06 9.36
C SER A 204 10.13 7.05 8.82
N LEU A 205 10.14 6.68 7.54
CA LEU A 205 9.50 5.44 7.06
C LEU A 205 10.19 4.93 5.79
N CYS A 206 10.32 3.60 5.72
CA CYS A 206 10.79 2.88 4.54
C CYS A 206 9.66 2.00 4.01
N VAL A 207 9.37 2.11 2.71
CA VAL A 207 8.31 1.33 2.07
C VAL A 207 8.88 0.47 0.95
N GLY A 208 8.84 -0.85 1.16
CA GLY A 208 9.11 -1.87 0.16
C GLY A 208 7.88 -2.11 -0.73
N ILE A 209 7.85 -1.60 -1.97
CA ILE A 209 6.67 -1.79 -2.84
C ILE A 209 6.66 -3.13 -3.58
N GLY A 210 7.82 -3.78 -3.65
CA GLY A 210 7.99 -5.07 -4.29
C GLY A 210 8.48 -5.04 -5.72
N GLY A 211 8.95 -6.20 -6.20
CA GLY A 211 9.50 -6.39 -7.56
C GLY A 211 8.52 -7.06 -8.53
N ASP A 212 7.28 -7.30 -8.09
CA ASP A 212 6.25 -7.89 -8.93
C ASP A 212 5.60 -6.83 -9.83
N PRO A 213 5.20 -7.19 -11.07
CA PRO A 213 4.63 -6.24 -12.03
C PRO A 213 3.21 -5.77 -11.65
N PHE A 214 2.55 -6.45 -10.71
CA PHE A 214 1.24 -6.10 -10.19
C PHE A 214 1.31 -6.14 -8.66
N ASN A 215 1.27 -4.97 -8.05
CA ASN A 215 1.32 -4.78 -6.60
C ASN A 215 0.22 -3.78 -6.17
N GLY A 216 -0.11 -3.78 -4.88
CA GLY A 216 -1.11 -2.84 -4.35
C GLY A 216 -0.57 -1.41 -4.29
N THR A 217 0.68 -1.23 -3.88
CA THR A 217 1.26 0.10 -3.65
C THR A 217 2.27 0.45 -4.72
N ASN A 218 2.20 1.65 -5.29
CA ASN A 218 3.20 2.17 -6.23
C ASN A 218 3.97 3.37 -5.64
N PHE A 219 4.90 3.93 -6.44
CA PHE A 219 5.67 5.11 -6.04
C PHE A 219 4.80 6.31 -5.70
N ILE A 220 3.78 6.62 -6.51
CA ILE A 220 2.90 7.78 -6.30
C ILE A 220 2.19 7.70 -4.96
N ASP A 221 1.72 6.52 -4.58
CA ASP A 221 1.07 6.32 -3.29
C ASP A 221 1.98 6.65 -2.10
N CYS A 222 3.25 6.29 -2.20
CA CYS A 222 4.24 6.60 -1.17
C CYS A 222 4.63 8.10 -1.21
N LEU A 223 4.85 8.65 -2.40
CA LEU A 223 5.18 10.06 -2.59
C LEU A 223 4.09 10.96 -2.03
N GLU A 224 2.81 10.64 -2.23
CA GLU A 224 1.69 11.38 -1.64
C GLU A 224 1.82 11.46 -0.10
N ILE A 225 2.16 10.35 0.56
CA ILE A 225 2.36 10.33 2.01
C ILE A 225 3.58 11.15 2.41
N PHE A 226 4.68 11.03 1.66
CA PHE A 226 5.94 11.66 2.00
C PHE A 226 5.92 13.17 1.77
N LEU A 227 5.26 13.65 0.71
CA LEU A 227 5.12 15.08 0.46
C LEU A 227 4.24 15.74 1.52
N ASN A 228 3.19 15.07 1.98
CA ASN A 228 2.26 15.60 2.98
C ASN A 228 2.71 15.39 4.45
N ASN A 229 3.76 14.62 4.71
CA ASN A 229 4.23 14.36 6.07
C ASN A 229 5.31 15.36 6.49
N SER A 230 5.08 16.08 7.60
CA SER A 230 5.98 17.13 8.08
C SER A 230 7.32 16.63 8.63
N THR A 231 7.39 15.36 9.05
CA THR A 231 8.66 14.75 9.45
C THR A 231 9.43 14.23 8.24
N THR A 232 8.85 14.22 7.03
CA THR A 232 9.59 13.97 5.80
C THR A 232 10.21 15.27 5.32
N GLU A 233 11.53 15.35 5.36
CA GLU A 233 12.23 16.50 4.79
C GLU A 233 12.86 16.17 3.43
N GLY A 234 13.17 14.90 3.17
CA GLY A 234 13.76 14.42 1.93
C GLY A 234 13.32 13.00 1.57
N ILE A 235 13.38 12.69 0.27
CA ILE A 235 12.89 11.42 -0.28
C ILE A 235 14.00 10.75 -1.09
N ILE A 236 14.19 9.45 -0.85
CA ILE A 236 14.95 8.56 -1.73
C ILE A 236 13.96 7.64 -2.46
N LEU A 237 13.98 7.66 -3.80
CA LEU A 237 13.19 6.78 -4.66
C LEU A 237 14.11 5.79 -5.37
N ILE A 238 13.96 4.50 -5.13
CA ILE A 238 14.81 3.48 -5.76
C ILE A 238 13.95 2.57 -6.62
N GLY A 239 14.20 2.64 -7.93
CA GLY A 239 13.50 1.90 -8.96
C GLY A 239 14.41 0.93 -9.71
N GLU A 240 13.83 0.27 -10.70
CA GLU A 240 14.55 -0.67 -11.56
C GLU A 240 13.99 -0.65 -13.00
N ILE A 241 14.49 -1.52 -13.86
CA ILE A 241 13.93 -1.71 -15.20
C ILE A 241 12.53 -2.34 -15.15
N GLY A 242 11.74 -2.13 -16.20
CA GLY A 242 10.40 -2.68 -16.35
C GLY A 242 9.29 -1.73 -15.90
N GLY A 243 8.10 -1.92 -16.46
CA GLY A 243 6.94 -1.05 -16.22
C GLY A 243 7.20 0.43 -16.54
N ASP A 244 6.33 1.28 -16.02
CA ASP A 244 6.31 2.74 -16.22
C ASP A 244 6.14 3.51 -14.88
N ALA A 245 6.31 2.83 -13.75
CA ALA A 245 6.00 3.37 -12.42
C ALA A 245 6.88 4.57 -12.07
N GLU A 246 8.15 4.56 -12.46
CA GLU A 246 9.10 5.67 -12.25
C GLU A 246 8.79 6.88 -13.14
N GLU A 247 8.37 6.65 -14.39
CA GLU A 247 7.95 7.71 -15.30
C GLU A 247 6.66 8.38 -14.77
N ASN A 248 5.70 7.59 -14.30
CA ASN A 248 4.49 8.09 -13.66
C ASN A 248 4.81 8.85 -12.35
N ALA A 249 5.78 8.38 -11.57
CA ALA A 249 6.26 9.08 -10.37
C ALA A 249 6.94 10.42 -10.73
N ALA A 250 7.72 10.47 -11.81
CA ALA A 250 8.32 11.71 -12.30
C ALA A 250 7.26 12.74 -12.69
N GLU A 251 6.21 12.34 -13.40
CA GLU A 251 5.11 13.23 -13.75
C GLU A 251 4.37 13.73 -12.51
N PHE A 252 4.11 12.85 -11.54
CA PHE A 252 3.51 13.23 -10.26
C PHE A 252 4.38 14.25 -9.50
N LEU A 253 5.70 14.08 -9.48
CA LEU A 253 6.63 15.00 -8.81
C LEU A 253 6.65 16.39 -9.48
N LYS A 254 6.57 16.47 -10.82
CA LYS A 254 6.46 17.77 -11.51
C LYS A 254 5.24 18.55 -11.04
N GLN A 255 4.11 17.85 -10.87
CA GLN A 255 2.83 18.45 -10.51
C GLN A 255 2.74 18.79 -9.02
N ASN A 256 3.33 17.96 -8.14
CA ASN A 256 3.06 18.02 -6.70
C ASN A 256 4.28 18.37 -5.83
N ASN A 257 5.49 18.39 -6.41
CA ASN A 257 6.73 18.69 -5.68
C ASN A 257 7.56 19.76 -6.40
N SER A 258 6.91 20.91 -6.66
CA SER A 258 7.50 22.07 -7.33
C SER A 258 7.39 23.32 -6.45
N GLY A 259 8.25 24.31 -6.67
CA GLY A 259 8.24 25.59 -5.96
C GLY A 259 9.07 25.62 -4.67
N PRO A 260 8.88 26.64 -3.82
CA PRO A 260 9.78 26.92 -2.68
C PRO A 260 9.74 25.86 -1.58
N ASN A 261 8.62 25.15 -1.45
CA ASN A 261 8.42 24.10 -0.44
C ASN A 261 8.74 22.69 -0.97
N ALA A 262 9.28 22.58 -2.18
CA ALA A 262 9.60 21.29 -2.77
C ALA A 262 10.65 20.56 -1.94
N LYS A 263 10.36 19.30 -1.58
CA LYS A 263 11.30 18.45 -0.84
C LYS A 263 12.37 17.92 -1.81
N PRO A 264 13.65 17.87 -1.42
CA PRO A 264 14.68 17.20 -2.21
C PRO A 264 14.34 15.73 -2.43
N VAL A 265 14.44 15.29 -3.68
CA VAL A 265 14.26 13.88 -4.07
C VAL A 265 15.54 13.39 -4.72
N VAL A 266 16.10 12.30 -4.20
CA VAL A 266 17.21 11.56 -4.79
C VAL A 266 16.72 10.23 -5.29
N SER A 267 17.30 9.72 -6.38
CA SER A 267 16.92 8.42 -6.91
C SER A 267 18.11 7.60 -7.40
N PHE A 268 17.91 6.29 -7.48
CA PHE A 268 18.76 5.35 -8.21
C PHE A 268 17.86 4.38 -8.99
N ILE A 269 18.20 4.14 -10.26
CA ILE A 269 17.49 3.16 -11.12
C ILE A 269 18.43 2.01 -11.45
N ALA A 270 18.08 0.82 -10.96
CA ALA A 270 18.83 -0.40 -11.25
C ALA A 270 18.60 -0.89 -12.70
N GLY A 271 19.54 -1.67 -13.22
CA GLY A 271 19.38 -2.35 -14.51
C GLY A 271 19.86 -1.56 -15.74
N LEU A 272 20.71 -0.54 -15.57
CA LEU A 272 21.30 0.21 -16.70
C LEU A 272 22.01 -0.68 -17.73
N THR A 273 22.59 -1.79 -17.27
CA THR A 273 23.30 -2.79 -18.11
C THR A 273 22.48 -4.06 -18.35
N ALA A 274 21.18 -4.06 -18.05
CA ALA A 274 20.35 -5.24 -18.20
C ALA A 274 20.11 -5.56 -19.69
N PRO A 275 20.27 -6.82 -20.12
CA PRO A 275 19.97 -7.20 -21.50
C PRO A 275 18.47 -7.15 -21.79
N PRO A 276 18.05 -6.72 -22.99
CA PRO A 276 16.64 -6.73 -23.39
C PRO A 276 16.01 -8.14 -23.36
N GLY A 277 14.71 -8.23 -23.05
CA GLY A 277 13.94 -9.48 -23.07
C GLY A 277 14.29 -10.48 -21.96
N ARG A 278 15.17 -10.11 -21.02
CA ARG A 278 15.59 -10.97 -19.90
C ARG A 278 14.98 -10.45 -18.60
N ARG A 279 14.43 -11.37 -17.81
CA ARG A 279 13.98 -11.10 -16.45
C ARG A 279 15.17 -11.14 -15.49
N MET A 280 15.34 -10.09 -14.69
CA MET A 280 16.46 -9.93 -13.77
C MET A 280 16.04 -10.22 -12.32
N GLY A 281 15.89 -11.50 -11.98
CA GLY A 281 15.43 -11.91 -10.63
C GLY A 281 13.94 -11.61 -10.44
N HIS A 282 13.62 -10.37 -10.07
CA HIS A 282 12.26 -9.89 -9.84
C HIS A 282 11.35 -10.11 -11.05
N ALA A 283 10.06 -10.40 -10.81
CA ALA A 283 9.12 -10.73 -11.86
C ALA A 283 8.83 -9.55 -12.81
N GLY A 284 8.92 -8.31 -12.30
CA GLY A 284 8.72 -7.06 -13.01
C GLY A 284 9.97 -6.51 -13.70
N ALA A 285 11.17 -6.95 -13.29
CA ALA A 285 12.45 -6.49 -13.84
C ALA A 285 12.75 -7.03 -15.24
N ILE A 286 12.01 -6.56 -16.25
CA ILE A 286 12.16 -6.95 -17.65
C ILE A 286 11.95 -5.76 -18.61
N ILE A 287 12.88 -5.60 -19.55
CA ILE A 287 12.72 -4.69 -20.68
C ILE A 287 12.00 -5.46 -21.79
N ALA A 288 10.75 -5.09 -22.08
CA ALA A 288 9.91 -5.78 -23.06
C ALA A 288 9.32 -4.78 -24.07
N GLY A 289 9.30 -5.15 -25.35
CA GLY A 289 8.71 -4.32 -26.42
C GLY A 289 9.35 -2.93 -26.57
N GLY A 290 10.64 -2.78 -26.22
CA GLY A 290 11.35 -1.50 -26.24
C GLY A 290 10.97 -0.52 -25.13
N LYS A 291 10.20 -0.96 -24.12
CA LYS A 291 9.77 -0.16 -22.96
C LYS A 291 10.36 -0.69 -21.65
N GLY A 292 10.44 0.19 -20.64
CA GLY A 292 10.95 -0.14 -19.31
C GLY A 292 12.47 -0.07 -19.17
N GLY A 293 13.16 0.63 -20.06
CA GLY A 293 14.61 0.85 -19.96
C GLY A 293 14.96 1.81 -18.83
N ALA A 294 16.12 1.60 -18.20
CA ALA A 294 16.57 2.44 -17.10
C ALA A 294 16.90 3.88 -17.55
N LYS A 295 17.36 4.07 -18.79
CA LYS A 295 17.77 5.39 -19.31
C LYS A 295 16.58 6.35 -19.39
N GLU A 296 15.46 5.85 -19.89
CA GLU A 296 14.22 6.61 -20.04
C GLU A 296 13.67 7.02 -18.66
N LYS A 297 13.71 6.10 -17.69
CA LYS A 297 13.34 6.37 -16.29
C LYS A 297 14.20 7.44 -15.64
N ILE A 298 15.52 7.34 -15.82
CA ILE A 298 16.49 8.34 -15.32
C ILE A 298 16.19 9.71 -15.92
N ALA A 299 16.00 9.79 -17.24
CA ALA A 299 15.69 11.04 -17.93
C ALA A 299 14.36 11.64 -17.47
N ALA A 300 13.32 10.81 -17.30
CA ALA A 300 12.02 11.24 -16.79
C ALA A 300 12.16 11.85 -15.39
N LEU A 301 12.81 11.16 -14.46
CA LEU A 301 13.03 11.63 -13.08
C LEU A 301 13.87 12.92 -13.05
N GLN A 302 14.95 13.00 -13.83
CA GLN A 302 15.75 14.22 -13.94
C GLN A 302 14.93 15.40 -14.44
N SER A 303 14.03 15.19 -15.41
CA SER A 303 13.12 16.23 -15.90
C SER A 303 12.11 16.71 -14.85
N ALA A 304 11.91 15.94 -13.78
CA ALA A 304 11.08 16.28 -12.62
C ALA A 304 11.88 16.94 -11.47
N GLY A 305 13.16 17.26 -11.69
CA GLY A 305 14.02 17.85 -10.66
C GLY A 305 14.58 16.85 -9.65
N VAL A 306 14.44 15.54 -9.90
CA VAL A 306 15.03 14.49 -9.07
C VAL A 306 16.53 14.39 -9.34
N VAL A 307 17.33 14.34 -8.28
CA VAL A 307 18.77 14.13 -8.38
C VAL A 307 19.06 12.63 -8.44
N VAL A 308 19.32 12.14 -9.64
CA VAL A 308 19.58 10.71 -9.87
C VAL A 308 21.06 10.39 -9.64
N SER A 309 21.34 9.54 -8.66
CA SER A 309 22.66 8.95 -8.45
C SER A 309 22.91 7.86 -9.50
N MET A 310 24.09 7.91 -10.12
CA MET A 310 24.53 6.87 -11.06
C MET A 310 25.20 5.68 -10.37
N SER A 311 25.44 5.77 -9.06
CA SER A 311 26.00 4.69 -8.24
C SER A 311 25.08 4.40 -7.06
N PRO A 312 24.75 3.12 -6.80
CA PRO A 312 23.97 2.77 -5.61
C PRO A 312 24.73 3.09 -4.32
N ALA A 313 26.08 3.15 -4.37
CA ALA A 313 26.96 3.44 -3.23
C ALA A 313 26.99 4.92 -2.83
N GLN A 314 26.21 5.80 -3.47
CA GLN A 314 26.28 7.25 -3.28
C GLN A 314 24.95 7.88 -2.88
N LEU A 315 23.89 7.10 -2.66
CA LEU A 315 22.57 7.58 -2.26
C LEU A 315 22.61 8.50 -1.03
N GLY A 316 23.25 8.07 0.06
CA GLY A 316 23.33 8.85 1.30
C GLY A 316 24.10 10.16 1.13
N THR A 317 25.28 10.11 0.49
CA THR A 317 26.06 11.34 0.22
C THR A 317 25.37 12.29 -0.75
N THR A 318 24.59 11.77 -1.71
CA THR A 318 23.85 12.58 -2.68
C THR A 318 22.73 13.34 -1.99
N ILE A 319 21.92 12.66 -1.17
CA ILE A 319 20.83 13.34 -0.45
C ILE A 319 21.37 14.31 0.62
N TYR A 320 22.49 13.96 1.27
CA TYR A 320 23.16 14.85 2.21
C TYR A 320 23.55 16.19 1.54
N LYS A 321 24.13 16.14 0.34
CA LYS A 321 24.47 17.35 -0.44
C LYS A 321 23.23 18.16 -0.83
N GLU A 322 22.10 17.50 -1.13
CA GLU A 322 20.85 18.22 -1.40
C GLU A 322 20.34 18.99 -0.17
N PHE A 323 20.54 18.45 1.02
CA PHE A 323 20.22 19.13 2.27
C PHE A 323 21.15 20.29 2.57
N GLU A 324 22.45 20.10 2.34
CA GLU A 324 23.44 21.16 2.48
C GLU A 324 23.12 22.35 1.57
N LYS A 325 22.81 22.10 0.28
CA LYS A 325 22.41 23.13 -0.69
C LYS A 325 21.18 23.92 -0.23
N ARG A 326 20.27 23.27 0.50
CA ARG A 326 19.00 23.84 0.97
C ARG A 326 19.08 24.38 2.41
N LYS A 327 20.25 24.30 3.06
CA LYS A 327 20.48 24.73 4.46
C LYS A 327 19.55 24.01 5.45
N MET A 328 19.44 22.69 5.30
CA MET A 328 18.57 21.82 6.11
C MET A 328 19.35 20.90 7.07
N LEU A 329 20.65 21.17 7.31
CA LEU A 329 21.54 20.35 8.15
C LEU A 329 21.81 20.93 9.54
#